data_AF-A0A6C1PMP3-F1
#
_entry.id   AF-A0A6C1PMP3-F1
#
_cell.length_a   1.000
_cell.length_b   1.000
_cell.length_c   1.000
_cell.angle_alpha   90.00
_cell.angle_beta   90.00
_cell.angle_gamma   90.00
#
_symmetry.space_group_name_H-M   'P 1'
#
loop_
_entity.id
_entity.type
_entity.pdbx_description
1 polymer ?
#
loop_
_entity_poly.entity_id
_entity_poly.type
_entity_poly.pdbx_seq_one_letter_code
_entity_poly.pdbx_strand_id
1 'polypeptide(L)'
;ELPFDIDGLVVKGNDIDLDDMRRARPQRQIAFKFELEEAASTLREVIWSTSGSLYTPIGVIDPVRLAGTTVKRANLVNPRMLREMDLRIGSRVAVTKRGEIIPKIERLIDNPDGSTAIELPMTCERCESQLVDEGTRLYCPNEACPKRAYYRIRKWLDVLDIRDFGDAILGKLFESGRVSDIADLYSLTDDDLTAFDRMGPTLAGKILRNLASVDEVPLSRFVAGLNIEGVGELVMDKLVAAGYDTLVALRDARPDDLAQVNGIGDILAATITRGVAALEGVVDDILRTGRIRIAEPVRGGLQGRSFCFTGALATMTRAQAQDRVRRAGGAVAGSVTRDLSYLVTNDPESGSSKNSKARDLGIAIITEQQFVELLDAAVSEKTD
;
A
#
# COMPACT_ATOMS: atom_id res chain seq x y z
N GLU A 1 1.58 -40.05 11.46
CA GLU A 1 0.46 -39.19 10.99
C GLU A 1 0.02 -38.27 12.11
N LEU A 2 -0.22 -37.01 11.80
CA LEU A 2 -0.84 -36.05 12.72
C LEU A 2 -2.34 -35.94 12.39
N PRO A 3 -3.22 -35.74 13.38
CA PRO A 3 -4.66 -35.58 13.14
C PRO A 3 -5.05 -34.19 12.63
N PHE A 4 -4.08 -33.38 12.19
CA PHE A 4 -4.25 -32.01 11.71
C PHE A 4 -3.14 -31.64 10.72
N ASP A 5 -3.41 -30.65 9.88
CA ASP A 5 -2.44 -30.13 8.92
C ASP A 5 -1.43 -29.20 9.60
N ILE A 6 -0.20 -29.20 9.08
CA ILE A 6 0.88 -28.30 9.49
C ILE A 6 1.60 -27.80 8.24
N ASP A 7 1.92 -26.49 8.19
CA ASP A 7 2.57 -25.85 7.03
C ASP A 7 4.10 -25.75 7.18
N GLY A 8 4.66 -26.35 8.23
CA GLY A 8 6.07 -26.37 8.54
C GLY A 8 6.38 -26.68 9.99
N LEU A 9 7.61 -26.37 10.37
CA LEU A 9 8.13 -26.50 11.72
C LEU A 9 8.57 -25.12 12.22
N VAL A 10 8.42 -24.85 13.52
CA VAL A 10 9.06 -23.68 14.14
C VAL A 10 10.34 -24.14 14.81
N VAL A 11 11.47 -23.68 14.30
CA VAL A 11 12.79 -23.90 14.91
C VAL A 11 13.05 -22.72 15.85
N LYS A 12 13.29 -23.02 17.13
CA LYS A 12 13.61 -22.03 18.17
C LYS A 12 14.70 -22.57 19.09
N GLY A 13 15.42 -21.67 19.76
CA GLY A 13 16.33 -22.05 20.83
C GLY A 13 15.61 -22.72 22.01
N ASN A 14 16.35 -23.49 22.81
CA ASN A 14 15.80 -24.13 24.01
C ASN A 14 15.37 -23.10 25.06
N ASP A 15 16.13 -22.01 25.20
CA ASP A 15 15.79 -20.90 26.08
C ASP A 15 14.87 -19.90 25.37
N ILE A 16 13.74 -19.59 26.01
CA ILE A 16 12.75 -18.65 25.50
C ILE A 16 13.19 -17.22 25.83
N ASP A 17 13.54 -16.46 24.81
CA ASP A 17 13.77 -15.02 24.90
C ASP A 17 12.44 -14.27 24.79
N LEU A 18 11.89 -13.87 25.94
CA LEU A 18 10.60 -13.17 26.02
C LEU A 18 10.62 -11.81 25.31
N ASP A 19 11.78 -11.15 25.22
CA ASP A 19 11.89 -9.87 24.55
C ASP A 19 11.92 -10.04 23.03
N ASP A 20 12.54 -11.12 22.52
CA ASP A 20 12.48 -11.47 21.11
C ASP A 20 11.07 -11.92 20.68
N MET A 21 10.36 -12.68 21.52
CA MET A 21 8.98 -13.11 21.26
C MET A 21 7.97 -11.96 21.15
N ARG A 22 8.21 -10.84 21.84
CA ARG A 22 7.34 -9.65 21.79
C ARG A 22 7.44 -8.88 20.48
N ARG A 23 8.37 -9.25 19.59
CA ARG A 23 8.55 -8.61 18.29
C ARG A 23 7.54 -9.17 17.29
N ALA A 24 7.05 -8.32 16.39
CA ALA A 24 6.22 -8.75 15.27
C ALA A 24 6.94 -9.77 14.35
N ARG A 25 8.28 -9.74 14.33
CA ARG A 25 9.14 -10.73 13.67
C ARG A 25 10.33 -11.06 14.60
N PRO A 26 10.22 -12.11 15.42
CA PRO A 26 11.30 -12.60 16.27
C PRO A 26 12.54 -13.00 15.44
N GLN A 27 13.73 -12.87 16.00
CA GLN A 27 15.01 -13.17 15.33
C GLN A 27 15.67 -14.48 15.77
N ARG A 28 15.29 -15.05 16.92
CA ARG A 28 15.85 -16.29 17.47
C ARG A 28 14.98 -17.53 17.20
N GLN A 29 14.00 -17.38 16.33
CA GLN A 29 13.14 -18.44 15.85
C GLN A 29 12.81 -18.24 14.38
N ILE A 30 12.62 -19.34 13.67
CA ILE A 30 12.27 -19.33 12.26
C ILE A 30 11.19 -20.36 11.99
N ALA A 31 10.19 -19.98 11.19
CA ALA A 31 9.25 -20.92 10.62
C ALA A 31 9.91 -21.58 9.40
N PHE A 32 10.35 -22.82 9.56
CA PHE A 32 10.84 -23.68 8.50
C PHE A 32 9.64 -24.33 7.79
N LYS A 33 9.15 -23.66 6.76
CA LYS A 33 7.98 -24.12 6.00
C LYS A 33 8.30 -25.37 5.18
N PHE A 34 7.33 -26.27 5.04
CA PHE A 34 7.45 -27.38 4.09
C PHE A 34 7.50 -26.86 2.66
N GLU A 35 8.02 -27.69 1.75
CA GLU A 35 7.89 -27.41 0.33
C GLU A 35 6.41 -27.31 -0.04
N LEU A 36 6.10 -26.34 -0.90
CA LEU A 36 4.72 -26.15 -1.33
C LEU A 36 4.29 -27.39 -2.11
N GLU A 37 3.07 -27.86 -1.84
CA GLU A 37 2.42 -28.82 -2.72
C GLU A 37 2.44 -28.26 -4.14
N GLU A 38 2.83 -29.10 -5.08
CA GLU A 38 2.93 -28.79 -6.49
C GLU A 38 2.07 -29.75 -7.29
N ALA A 39 1.35 -29.23 -8.27
CA ALA A 39 0.63 -30.06 -9.22
C ALA A 39 0.93 -29.64 -10.67
N ALA A 40 0.99 -30.65 -11.54
CA ALA A 40 1.12 -30.44 -12.98
C ALA A 40 -0.25 -30.16 -13.60
N SER A 41 -0.32 -29.19 -14.50
CA SER A 41 -1.52 -28.87 -15.28
C SER A 41 -1.15 -28.37 -16.68
N THR A 42 -2.12 -28.23 -17.58
CA THR A 42 -1.93 -27.69 -18.93
C THR A 42 -2.36 -26.22 -18.96
N LEU A 43 -1.51 -25.33 -19.48
CA LEU A 43 -1.86 -23.93 -19.74
C LEU A 43 -2.78 -23.86 -20.97
N ARG A 44 -4.03 -23.46 -20.79
CA ARG A 44 -5.05 -23.41 -21.84
C ARG A 44 -5.19 -22.03 -22.48
N GLU A 45 -5.01 -20.99 -21.69
CA GLU A 45 -5.17 -19.60 -22.13
C GLU A 45 -4.35 -18.69 -21.21
N VAL A 46 -3.89 -17.56 -21.72
CA VAL A 46 -3.42 -16.44 -20.90
C VAL A 46 -4.38 -15.28 -21.09
N ILE A 47 -5.02 -14.88 -20.01
CA ILE A 47 -5.85 -13.69 -19.95
C ILE A 47 -5.10 -12.59 -19.20
N TRP A 48 -5.36 -11.35 -19.61
CA TRP A 48 -4.66 -10.19 -19.07
C TRP A 48 -5.57 -9.48 -18.08
N SER A 49 -5.25 -9.60 -16.79
CA SER A 49 -5.95 -8.80 -15.77
C SER A 49 -5.58 -7.34 -15.95
N THR A 50 -6.62 -6.53 -16.10
CA THR A 50 -6.52 -5.08 -16.12
C THR A 50 -6.88 -4.46 -14.77
N SER A 51 -6.94 -5.27 -13.70
CA SER A 51 -7.12 -4.82 -12.33
C SER A 51 -5.87 -4.08 -11.86
N GLY A 52 -5.91 -2.75 -11.83
CA GLY A 52 -4.75 -1.91 -11.49
C GLY A 52 -4.21 -1.13 -12.68
N SER A 53 -3.03 -0.52 -12.52
CA SER A 53 -2.35 0.24 -13.58
C SER A 53 -1.69 -0.65 -14.64
N LEU A 54 -1.44 -1.92 -14.32
CA LEU A 54 -0.71 -2.87 -15.17
C LEU A 54 -1.66 -3.82 -15.91
N TYR A 55 -1.13 -4.47 -16.93
CA TYR A 55 -1.66 -5.66 -17.59
C TYR A 55 -0.90 -6.87 -17.03
N THR A 56 -1.55 -7.62 -16.15
CA THR A 56 -0.93 -8.75 -15.45
C THR A 56 -1.40 -10.07 -16.07
N PRO A 57 -0.49 -10.94 -16.56
CA PRO A 57 -0.89 -12.20 -17.16
C PRO A 57 -1.38 -13.19 -16.10
N ILE A 58 -2.51 -13.84 -16.38
CA ILE A 58 -3.08 -14.93 -15.58
C ILE A 58 -3.24 -16.14 -16.49
N GLY A 59 -2.63 -17.25 -16.10
CA GLY A 59 -2.79 -18.52 -16.81
C GLY A 59 -4.11 -19.18 -16.40
N VAL A 60 -4.96 -19.47 -17.38
CA VAL A 60 -6.08 -20.39 -17.24
C VAL A 60 -5.55 -21.79 -17.52
N ILE A 61 -5.73 -22.70 -16.56
CA ILE A 61 -5.16 -24.04 -16.61
C ILE A 61 -6.25 -25.10 -16.51
N ASP A 62 -5.92 -26.34 -16.88
CA ASP A 62 -6.79 -27.47 -16.56
C ASP A 62 -7.03 -27.54 -15.05
N PRO A 63 -8.28 -27.82 -14.60
CA PRO A 63 -8.60 -27.90 -13.18
C PRO A 63 -7.71 -28.93 -12.47
N VAL A 64 -6.99 -28.48 -11.45
CA VAL A 64 -6.11 -29.34 -10.66
C VAL A 64 -6.40 -29.19 -9.17
N ARG A 65 -6.33 -30.29 -8.41
CA ARG A 65 -6.47 -30.27 -6.95
C ARG A 65 -5.13 -29.88 -6.35
N LEU A 66 -5.15 -28.87 -5.49
CA LEU A 66 -3.95 -28.34 -4.84
C LEU A 66 -4.35 -27.67 -3.52
N ALA A 67 -3.74 -28.08 -2.41
CA ALA A 67 -4.07 -27.62 -1.06
C ALA A 67 -5.59 -27.68 -0.78
N GLY A 68 -6.18 -28.86 -0.98
CA GLY A 68 -7.59 -29.14 -0.68
C GLY A 68 -8.64 -28.45 -1.59
N THR A 69 -8.23 -27.60 -2.53
CA THR A 69 -9.14 -26.81 -3.38
C THR A 69 -8.79 -26.96 -4.87
N THR A 70 -9.77 -26.72 -5.74
CA THR A 70 -9.58 -26.87 -7.20
C THR A 70 -9.11 -25.55 -7.80
N VAL A 71 -7.92 -25.57 -8.41
CA VAL A 71 -7.30 -24.42 -9.07
C VAL A 71 -7.58 -24.47 -10.56
N LYS A 72 -8.04 -23.36 -11.13
CA LYS A 72 -8.24 -23.18 -12.58
C LYS A 72 -7.49 -21.98 -13.16
N ARG A 73 -6.96 -21.12 -12.28
CA ARG A 73 -6.27 -19.88 -12.64
C ARG A 73 -5.05 -19.71 -11.75
N ALA A 74 -3.93 -19.32 -12.34
CA ALA A 74 -2.68 -19.11 -11.63
C ALA A 74 -1.95 -17.88 -12.16
N ASN A 75 -1.32 -17.13 -11.25
CA ASN A 75 -0.62 -15.89 -11.58
C ASN A 75 0.68 -16.18 -12.35
N LEU A 76 0.94 -15.42 -13.41
CA LEU A 76 2.17 -15.47 -14.23
C LEU A 76 3.10 -14.26 -13.98
N VAL A 77 2.72 -13.38 -13.06
CA VAL A 77 3.46 -12.21 -12.56
C VAL A 77 3.59 -11.07 -13.58
N ASN A 78 4.28 -11.29 -14.69
CA ASN A 78 4.56 -10.27 -15.70
C ASN A 78 4.99 -10.88 -17.05
N PRO A 79 5.04 -10.09 -18.14
CA PRO A 79 5.46 -10.58 -19.46
C PRO A 79 6.84 -11.24 -19.49
N ARG A 80 7.80 -10.73 -18.70
CA ARG A 80 9.15 -11.30 -18.61
C ARG A 80 9.10 -12.77 -18.18
N MET A 81 8.27 -13.10 -17.21
CA MET A 81 8.15 -14.48 -16.71
C MET A 81 7.63 -15.44 -17.78
N LEU A 82 6.69 -15.01 -18.63
CA LEU A 82 6.24 -15.81 -19.78
C LEU A 82 7.41 -16.17 -20.70
N ARG A 83 8.26 -15.18 -20.98
CA ARG A 83 9.43 -15.31 -21.87
C ARG A 83 10.54 -16.15 -21.24
N GLU A 84 10.89 -15.88 -19.97
CA GLU A 84 11.96 -16.60 -19.25
C GLU A 84 11.64 -18.08 -19.09
N MET A 85 10.35 -18.44 -18.94
CA MET A 85 9.90 -19.82 -18.87
C MET A 85 9.66 -20.47 -20.24
N ASP A 86 9.74 -19.73 -21.35
CA ASP A 86 9.32 -20.17 -22.70
C ASP A 86 7.90 -20.77 -22.71
N LEU A 87 6.95 -20.11 -22.04
CA LEU A 87 5.58 -20.58 -21.95
C LEU A 87 4.83 -20.41 -23.28
N ARG A 88 3.99 -21.39 -23.58
CA ARG A 88 3.14 -21.50 -24.76
C ARG A 88 1.74 -21.90 -24.34
N ILE A 89 0.75 -21.56 -25.15
CA ILE A 89 -0.57 -22.18 -24.98
C ILE A 89 -0.42 -23.67 -25.32
N GLY A 90 -0.87 -24.53 -24.41
CA GLY A 90 -0.65 -25.98 -24.43
C GLY A 90 0.52 -26.47 -23.57
N SER A 91 1.37 -25.60 -23.02
CA SER A 91 2.47 -26.00 -22.12
C SER A 91 1.95 -26.81 -20.93
N ARG A 92 2.69 -27.85 -20.54
CA ARG A 92 2.53 -28.43 -19.21
C ARG A 92 3.31 -27.61 -18.21
N VAL A 93 2.66 -27.19 -17.14
CA VAL A 93 3.19 -26.28 -16.13
C VAL A 93 3.06 -26.86 -14.74
N ALA A 94 4.01 -26.50 -13.88
CA ALA A 94 3.96 -26.77 -12.46
C ALA A 94 3.31 -25.58 -11.74
N VAL A 95 2.31 -25.88 -10.91
CA VAL A 95 1.50 -24.88 -10.19
C VAL A 95 1.59 -25.14 -8.70
N THR A 96 1.87 -24.09 -7.94
CA THR A 96 1.89 -24.13 -6.47
C THR A 96 0.88 -23.13 -5.91
N LYS A 97 0.61 -23.23 -4.60
CA LYS A 97 -0.16 -22.23 -3.85
C LYS A 97 0.69 -21.60 -2.77
N ARG A 98 1.00 -20.31 -2.94
CA ARG A 98 1.74 -19.57 -1.92
C ARG A 98 0.84 -19.29 -0.72
N GLY A 99 1.30 -19.73 0.45
CA GLY A 99 0.53 -19.68 1.69
C GLY A 99 -0.80 -20.41 1.60
N GLU A 100 -0.89 -21.45 0.76
CA GLU A 100 -2.10 -22.27 0.51
C GLU A 100 -3.29 -21.50 -0.10
N ILE A 101 -3.13 -20.22 -0.45
CA ILE A 101 -4.20 -19.38 -0.97
C ILE A 101 -3.97 -18.97 -2.42
N ILE A 102 -2.79 -18.44 -2.76
CA ILE A 102 -2.57 -17.74 -4.05
C ILE A 102 -1.90 -18.70 -5.05
N PRO A 103 -2.59 -19.16 -6.10
CA PRO A 103 -2.00 -20.06 -7.09
C PRO A 103 -1.04 -19.32 -8.02
N LYS A 104 0.10 -19.95 -8.32
CA LYS A 104 1.14 -19.41 -9.21
C LYS A 104 1.71 -20.52 -10.09
N ILE A 105 1.95 -20.22 -11.36
CA ILE A 105 2.76 -21.08 -12.23
C ILE A 105 4.23 -20.82 -11.90
N GLU A 106 4.93 -21.86 -11.44
CA GLU A 106 6.32 -21.74 -10.96
C GLU A 106 7.35 -22.10 -12.03
N ARG A 107 7.05 -23.04 -12.93
CA ARG A 107 7.91 -23.36 -14.08
C ARG A 107 7.17 -24.10 -15.20
N LEU A 108 7.79 -24.10 -16.37
CA LEU A 108 7.52 -25.02 -17.46
C LEU A 108 7.96 -26.44 -17.09
N ILE A 109 7.13 -27.43 -17.39
CA ILE A 109 7.48 -28.85 -17.36
C ILE A 109 7.93 -29.26 -18.76
N ASP A 110 7.06 -29.10 -19.76
CA ASP A 110 7.36 -29.31 -21.17
C ASP A 110 6.42 -28.49 -22.08
N ASN A 111 6.85 -28.34 -23.35
CA ASN A 111 6.05 -27.79 -24.44
C ASN A 111 5.69 -28.93 -25.39
N PRO A 112 4.47 -29.50 -25.30
CA PRO A 112 4.03 -30.54 -26.22
C PRO A 112 3.97 -30.07 -27.67
N ASP A 113 3.99 -31.03 -28.59
CA ASP A 113 3.75 -30.77 -30.02
C ASP A 113 2.39 -30.11 -30.22
N GLY A 114 2.35 -29.04 -31.02
CA GLY A 114 1.15 -28.23 -31.25
C GLY A 114 0.95 -27.07 -30.26
N SER A 115 1.88 -26.86 -29.32
CA SER A 115 1.87 -25.66 -28.47
C SER A 115 2.14 -24.38 -29.26
N THR A 116 1.41 -23.31 -28.95
CA THR A 116 1.44 -22.03 -29.71
C THR A 116 1.96 -20.87 -28.87
N ALA A 117 2.56 -19.88 -29.52
CA ALA A 117 3.08 -18.69 -28.85
C ALA A 117 1.97 -17.92 -28.12
N ILE A 118 2.30 -17.34 -26.96
CA ILE A 118 1.39 -16.50 -26.19
C ILE A 118 1.49 -15.07 -26.73
N GLU A 119 0.38 -14.52 -27.18
CA GLU A 119 0.31 -13.13 -27.65
C GLU A 119 0.15 -12.15 -26.47
N LEU A 120 0.93 -11.07 -26.50
CA LEU A 120 0.83 -9.97 -25.55
C LEU A 120 -0.13 -8.91 -26.12
N PRO A 121 -0.94 -8.25 -25.28
CA PRO A 121 -1.75 -7.14 -25.74
C PRO A 121 -0.82 -6.00 -26.14
N MET A 122 -1.06 -5.47 -27.34
CA MET A 122 -0.28 -4.35 -27.89
C MET A 122 -1.00 -3.01 -27.68
N THR A 123 -2.33 -3.02 -27.52
CA THR A 123 -3.15 -1.81 -27.38
C THR A 123 -3.95 -1.83 -26.08
N CYS A 124 -4.13 -0.64 -25.51
CA CYS A 124 -4.97 -0.46 -24.34
C CYS A 124 -6.45 -0.64 -24.68
N GLU A 125 -7.13 -1.61 -24.07
CA GLU A 125 -8.57 -1.88 -24.25
C GLU A 125 -9.50 -0.69 -23.92
N ARG A 126 -8.99 0.39 -23.31
CA ARG A 126 -9.80 1.55 -22.89
C ARG A 126 -9.54 2.83 -23.67
N CYS A 127 -8.34 3.02 -24.21
CA CYS A 127 -7.99 4.26 -24.91
C CYS A 127 -7.17 4.02 -26.18
N GLU A 128 -7.02 2.75 -26.59
CA GLU A 128 -6.39 2.31 -27.84
C GLU A 128 -4.91 2.68 -28.02
N SER A 129 -4.31 3.39 -27.04
CA SER A 129 -2.89 3.71 -27.03
C SER A 129 -2.04 2.44 -27.03
N GLN A 130 -0.88 2.50 -27.70
CA GLN A 130 0.10 1.41 -27.69
C GLN A 130 0.63 1.20 -26.27
N LEU A 131 0.65 -0.06 -25.82
CA LEU A 131 1.16 -0.45 -24.52
C LEU A 131 2.69 -0.46 -24.52
N VAL A 132 3.28 -0.17 -23.36
CA VAL A 132 4.73 -0.24 -23.13
C VAL A 132 5.04 -1.51 -22.34
N ASP A 133 5.89 -2.37 -22.91
CA ASP A 133 6.41 -3.59 -22.28
C ASP A 133 7.85 -3.38 -21.80
N GLU A 134 8.04 -3.28 -20.48
CA GLU A 134 9.37 -3.24 -19.84
C GLU A 134 9.82 -4.63 -19.34
N GLY A 135 9.10 -5.69 -19.74
CA GLY A 135 9.26 -7.06 -19.24
C GLY A 135 8.63 -7.25 -17.86
N THR A 136 9.05 -6.48 -16.86
CA THR A 136 8.49 -6.57 -15.51
C THR A 136 7.13 -5.88 -15.39
N ARG A 137 6.79 -5.02 -16.35
CA ARG A 137 5.57 -4.22 -16.41
C ARG A 137 5.06 -4.17 -17.84
N LEU A 138 3.75 -4.31 -18.01
CA LEU A 138 3.03 -3.99 -19.23
C LEU A 138 1.95 -2.98 -18.88
N TYR A 139 1.98 -1.79 -19.46
CA TYR A 139 1.10 -0.71 -19.03
C TYR A 139 0.76 0.28 -20.15
N CYS A 140 -0.31 1.04 -19.94
CA CYS A 140 -0.72 2.11 -20.85
C CYS A 140 0.05 3.40 -20.50
N PRO A 141 0.83 3.99 -21.43
CA PRO A 141 1.57 5.22 -21.17
C PRO A 141 0.68 6.46 -21.16
N ASN A 142 -0.53 6.39 -21.72
CA ASN A 142 -1.46 7.52 -21.77
C ASN A 142 -1.95 7.90 -20.37
N GLU A 143 -1.55 9.08 -19.90
CA GLU A 143 -1.95 9.61 -18.59
C GLU A 143 -3.44 9.94 -18.51
N ALA A 144 -4.06 10.31 -19.62
CA ALA A 144 -5.49 10.59 -19.75
C ALA A 144 -6.33 9.32 -19.99
N CYS A 145 -5.74 8.13 -19.89
CA CYS A 145 -6.46 6.88 -20.07
C CYS A 145 -7.60 6.75 -19.03
N PRO A 146 -8.86 6.50 -19.43
CA PRO A 146 -9.98 6.33 -18.50
C PRO A 146 -9.74 5.25 -17.44
N LYS A 147 -8.99 4.19 -17.79
CA LYS A 147 -8.60 3.13 -16.85
C LYS A 147 -7.85 3.67 -15.62
N ARG A 148 -7.01 4.70 -15.81
CA ARG A 148 -6.24 5.32 -14.72
C ARG A 148 -7.16 6.09 -13.79
N ALA A 149 -8.12 6.84 -14.33
CA ALA A 149 -9.14 7.53 -13.54
C ALA A 149 -10.01 6.54 -12.75
N TYR A 150 -10.52 5.48 -13.39
CA TYR A 150 -11.27 4.42 -12.70
C TYR A 150 -10.49 3.81 -11.54
N TYR A 151 -9.22 3.44 -11.77
CA TYR A 151 -8.39 2.88 -10.71
C TYR A 151 -8.08 3.89 -9.60
N ARG A 152 -7.93 5.17 -9.94
CA ARG A 152 -7.77 6.25 -8.95
C ARG A 152 -9.01 6.38 -8.07
N ILE A 153 -10.21 6.36 -8.64
CA ILE A 153 -11.47 6.40 -7.90
C ILE A 153 -11.57 5.20 -6.96
N ARG A 154 -11.26 3.98 -7.44
CA ARG A 154 -11.25 2.79 -6.59
C ARG A 154 -10.23 2.91 -5.46
N LYS A 155 -9.01 3.35 -5.78
CA LYS A 155 -7.94 3.54 -4.79
C LYS A 155 -8.31 4.60 -3.76
N TRP A 156 -8.98 5.67 -4.16
CA TRP A 156 -9.51 6.69 -3.26
C TRP A 156 -10.48 6.10 -2.24
N LEU A 157 -11.48 5.35 -2.70
CA LEU A 157 -12.43 4.65 -1.82
C LEU A 157 -11.72 3.68 -0.87
N ASP A 158 -10.81 2.85 -1.39
CA ASP A 158 -10.04 1.88 -0.60
C ASP A 158 -9.18 2.58 0.47
N VAL A 159 -8.42 3.61 0.09
CA VAL A 159 -7.53 4.33 1.00
C VAL A 159 -8.34 5.07 2.04
N LEU A 160 -9.50 5.66 1.72
CA LEU A 160 -10.35 6.36 2.69
C LEU A 160 -11.23 5.42 3.53
N ASP A 161 -11.17 4.09 3.33
CA ASP A 161 -12.07 3.09 3.95
C ASP A 161 -13.56 3.41 3.70
N ILE A 162 -13.87 3.92 2.50
CA ILE A 162 -15.24 4.12 2.05
C ILE A 162 -15.71 2.80 1.44
N ARG A 163 -16.71 2.20 2.09
CA ARG A 163 -17.26 0.88 1.81
C ARG A 163 -18.51 0.98 0.94
N ASP A 164 -19.13 -0.17 0.69
CA ASP A 164 -20.40 -0.34 -0.03
C ASP A 164 -20.37 0.06 -1.53
N PHE A 165 -19.30 0.67 -2.03
CA PHE A 165 -18.97 0.77 -3.46
C PHE A 165 -18.32 -0.53 -3.96
N GLY A 166 -19.14 -1.54 -4.24
CA GLY A 166 -18.65 -2.75 -4.91
C GLY A 166 -18.23 -2.50 -6.36
N ASP A 167 -17.32 -3.34 -6.90
CA ASP A 167 -16.82 -3.24 -8.28
C ASP A 167 -17.94 -3.14 -9.32
N ALA A 168 -19.06 -3.83 -9.10
CA ALA A 168 -20.20 -3.85 -10.01
C ALA A 168 -20.91 -2.48 -10.12
N ILE A 169 -21.14 -1.79 -9.00
CA ILE A 169 -21.81 -0.48 -9.04
C ILE A 169 -20.85 0.61 -9.51
N LEU A 170 -19.59 0.58 -9.03
CA LEU A 170 -18.58 1.53 -9.44
C LEU A 170 -18.27 1.42 -10.94
N GLY A 171 -18.20 0.19 -11.46
CA GLY A 171 -18.05 -0.08 -12.89
C GLY A 171 -19.19 0.51 -13.71
N LYS A 172 -20.45 0.27 -13.31
CA LYS A 172 -21.63 0.83 -14.00
C LYS A 172 -21.67 2.36 -13.98
N LEU A 173 -21.35 2.99 -12.85
CA LEU A 173 -21.28 4.45 -12.73
C LEU A 173 -20.19 5.05 -13.63
N PHE A 174 -19.07 4.34 -13.78
CA PHE A 174 -17.99 4.75 -14.66
C PHE A 174 -18.34 4.57 -16.14
N GLU A 175 -18.92 3.41 -16.49
CA GLU A 175 -19.34 3.09 -17.86
C GLU A 175 -20.46 4.01 -18.36
N SER A 176 -21.37 4.46 -17.48
CA SER A 176 -22.40 5.44 -17.84
C SER A 176 -21.87 6.87 -17.95
N GLY A 177 -20.61 7.11 -17.56
CA GLY A 177 -20.02 8.45 -17.47
C GLY A 177 -20.54 9.28 -16.29
N ARG A 178 -21.34 8.70 -15.39
CA ARG A 178 -21.84 9.42 -14.21
C ARG A 178 -20.74 9.75 -13.21
N VAL A 179 -19.72 8.89 -13.14
CA VAL A 179 -18.50 9.10 -12.36
C VAL A 179 -17.32 8.92 -13.30
N SER A 180 -16.61 10.01 -13.60
CA SER A 180 -15.41 10.01 -14.43
C SER A 180 -14.14 10.30 -13.63
N ASP A 181 -14.28 11.01 -12.51
CA ASP A 181 -13.22 11.28 -11.55
C ASP A 181 -13.72 11.27 -10.09
N ILE A 182 -12.83 11.44 -9.13
CA ILE A 182 -13.13 11.38 -7.69
C ILE A 182 -14.19 12.41 -7.28
N ALA A 183 -14.11 13.64 -7.80
CA ALA A 183 -15.05 14.71 -7.44
C ALA A 183 -16.51 14.35 -7.77
N ASP A 184 -16.74 13.59 -8.84
CA ASP A 184 -18.07 13.18 -9.28
C ASP A 184 -18.78 12.30 -8.24
N LEU A 185 -18.03 11.50 -7.47
CA LEU A 185 -18.58 10.67 -6.39
C LEU A 185 -19.43 11.51 -5.43
N TYR A 186 -18.92 12.69 -5.09
CA TYR A 186 -19.52 13.58 -4.09
C TYR A 186 -20.72 14.37 -4.61
N SER A 187 -21.05 14.22 -5.89
CA SER A 187 -22.25 14.76 -6.53
C SER A 187 -23.36 13.72 -6.70
N LEU A 188 -23.10 12.45 -6.38
CA LEU A 188 -24.07 11.35 -6.56
C LEU A 188 -25.35 11.55 -5.74
N THR A 189 -26.47 11.21 -6.35
CA THR A 189 -27.81 11.25 -5.77
C THR A 189 -28.40 9.84 -5.63
N ASP A 190 -29.47 9.68 -4.85
CA ASP A 190 -30.18 8.40 -4.75
C ASP A 190 -30.70 7.93 -6.11
N ASP A 191 -31.12 8.85 -6.98
CA ASP A 191 -31.64 8.55 -8.32
C ASP A 191 -30.53 7.99 -9.24
N ASP A 192 -29.30 8.54 -9.13
CA ASP A 192 -28.14 8.04 -9.88
C ASP A 192 -27.83 6.57 -9.58
N LEU A 193 -28.09 6.14 -8.34
CA LEU A 193 -27.84 4.76 -7.90
C LEU A 193 -29.03 3.85 -8.20
N THR A 194 -30.25 4.29 -7.88
CA THR A 194 -31.47 3.48 -8.03
C THR A 194 -31.85 3.22 -9.49
N ALA A 195 -31.27 3.95 -10.45
CA ALA A 195 -31.38 3.66 -11.87
C ALA A 195 -30.79 2.28 -12.26
N PHE A 196 -29.95 1.66 -11.43
CA PHE A 196 -29.33 0.37 -11.73
C PHE A 196 -30.10 -0.82 -11.14
N ASP A 197 -30.18 -1.90 -11.92
CA ASP A 197 -30.81 -3.14 -11.47
C ASP A 197 -30.20 -3.66 -10.16
N ARG A 198 -31.09 -4.11 -9.25
CA ARG A 198 -30.81 -4.53 -7.87
C ARG A 198 -30.29 -3.43 -6.92
N MET A 199 -30.44 -2.16 -7.28
CA MET A 199 -30.13 -1.02 -6.41
C MET A 199 -31.42 -0.39 -5.84
N GLY A 200 -31.86 -0.85 -4.68
CA GLY A 200 -33.01 -0.25 -3.98
C GLY A 200 -32.64 1.01 -3.20
N PRO A 201 -33.62 1.86 -2.83
CA PRO A 201 -33.40 3.14 -2.14
C PRO A 201 -32.65 2.99 -0.80
N THR A 202 -32.87 1.88 -0.09
CA THR A 202 -32.14 1.60 1.16
C THR A 202 -30.64 1.41 0.94
N LEU A 203 -30.26 0.70 -0.13
CA LEU A 203 -28.85 0.44 -0.45
C LEU A 203 -28.19 1.69 -1.04
N ALA A 204 -28.88 2.41 -1.92
CA ALA A 204 -28.44 3.70 -2.44
C ALA A 204 -28.13 4.69 -1.30
N GLY A 205 -29.09 4.90 -0.39
CA GLY A 205 -28.87 5.77 0.76
C GLY A 205 -27.77 5.27 1.70
N LYS A 206 -27.53 3.95 1.80
CA LYS A 206 -26.41 3.40 2.59
C LYS A 206 -25.06 3.80 1.98
N ILE A 207 -24.91 3.63 0.66
CA ILE A 207 -23.70 4.00 -0.09
C ILE A 207 -23.41 5.50 0.08
N LEU A 208 -24.41 6.35 -0.14
CA LEU A 208 -24.23 7.81 -0.03
C LEU A 208 -23.92 8.26 1.40
N ARG A 209 -24.55 7.66 2.41
CA ARG A 209 -24.22 7.93 3.82
C ARG A 209 -22.80 7.49 4.16
N ASN A 210 -22.34 6.35 3.63
CA ASN A 210 -20.98 5.90 3.86
C ASN A 210 -19.96 6.84 3.20
N LEU A 211 -20.21 7.28 1.96
CA LEU A 211 -19.40 8.30 1.30
C LEU A 211 -19.32 9.59 2.12
N ALA A 212 -20.47 10.07 2.60
CA ALA A 212 -20.57 11.29 3.40
C ALA A 212 -20.03 11.16 4.83
N SER A 213 -19.71 9.94 5.30
CA SER A 213 -19.16 9.72 6.64
C SER A 213 -17.67 10.10 6.77
N VAL A 214 -17.01 10.31 5.62
CA VAL A 214 -15.62 10.76 5.54
C VAL A 214 -15.60 12.17 4.95
N ASP A 215 -15.59 13.17 5.82
CA ASP A 215 -15.63 14.59 5.45
C ASP A 215 -14.32 15.34 5.77
N GLU A 216 -13.42 14.74 6.54
CA GLU A 216 -12.09 15.27 6.85
C GLU A 216 -11.05 14.14 6.88
N VAL A 217 -9.91 14.34 6.21
CA VAL A 217 -8.83 13.33 6.15
C VAL A 217 -7.44 13.96 6.30
N PRO A 218 -6.47 13.27 6.92
CA PRO A 218 -5.07 13.72 6.94
C PRO A 218 -4.51 13.86 5.52
N LEU A 219 -3.57 14.81 5.33
CA LEU A 219 -2.91 15.03 4.03
C LEU A 219 -2.28 13.74 3.47
N SER A 220 -1.70 12.89 4.33
CA SER A 220 -1.05 11.66 3.89
C SER A 220 -2.03 10.67 3.27
N ARG A 221 -3.21 10.54 3.85
CA ARG A 221 -4.29 9.69 3.34
C ARG A 221 -4.94 10.29 2.08
N PHE A 222 -5.14 11.61 2.07
CA PHE A 222 -5.64 12.33 0.89
C PHE A 222 -4.75 12.09 -0.33
N VAL A 223 -3.45 12.37 -0.22
CA VAL A 223 -2.51 12.23 -1.35
C VAL A 223 -2.30 10.75 -1.74
N ALA A 224 -2.27 9.83 -0.77
CA ALA A 224 -2.20 8.40 -1.06
C ALA A 224 -3.42 7.90 -1.86
N GLY A 225 -4.61 8.48 -1.62
CA GLY A 225 -5.82 8.18 -2.38
C GLY A 225 -5.76 8.62 -3.85
N LEU A 226 -4.95 9.64 -4.17
CA LEU A 226 -4.77 10.13 -5.55
C LEU A 226 -4.01 9.14 -6.46
N ASN A 227 -3.49 8.06 -5.89
CA ASN A 227 -2.80 6.98 -6.59
C ASN A 227 -1.61 7.46 -7.44
N ILE A 228 -0.75 8.30 -6.86
CA ILE A 228 0.55 8.62 -7.44
C ILE A 228 1.47 7.39 -7.28
N GLU A 229 2.18 7.02 -8.35
CA GLU A 229 2.99 5.79 -8.36
C GLU A 229 4.06 5.80 -7.25
N GLY A 230 4.09 4.73 -6.45
CA GLY A 230 5.04 4.61 -5.33
C GLY A 230 4.71 5.46 -4.11
N VAL A 231 3.64 6.27 -4.15
CA VAL A 231 3.26 7.19 -3.07
C VAL A 231 2.07 6.63 -2.30
N GLY A 232 2.37 5.94 -1.20
CA GLY A 232 1.38 5.50 -0.22
C GLY A 232 1.40 6.34 1.05
N GLU A 233 0.49 6.04 1.99
CA GLU A 233 0.37 6.76 3.27
C GLU A 233 1.71 6.86 4.02
N LEU A 234 2.48 5.76 4.08
CA LEU A 234 3.79 5.75 4.76
C LEU A 234 4.83 6.68 4.13
N VAL A 235 4.79 6.85 2.80
CA VAL A 235 5.70 7.79 2.11
C VAL A 235 5.27 9.22 2.43
N MET A 236 3.95 9.47 2.38
CA MET A 236 3.42 10.79 2.71
C MET A 236 3.60 11.16 4.18
N ASP A 237 3.47 10.23 5.11
CA ASP A 237 3.71 10.47 6.54
C ASP A 237 5.15 10.94 6.80
N LYS A 238 6.12 10.42 6.04
CA LYS A 238 7.52 10.89 6.10
C LYS A 238 7.66 12.32 5.58
N LEU A 239 6.96 12.66 4.52
CA LEU A 239 6.95 14.02 3.97
C LEU A 239 6.30 15.02 4.92
N VAL A 240 5.14 14.67 5.46
CA VAL A 240 4.44 15.46 6.50
C VAL A 240 5.37 15.67 7.70
N ALA A 241 6.04 14.61 8.16
CA ALA A 241 7.03 14.69 9.25
C ALA A 241 8.21 15.61 8.95
N ALA A 242 8.60 15.71 7.67
CA ALA A 242 9.67 16.59 7.19
C ALA A 242 9.21 18.04 6.93
N GLY A 243 7.95 18.38 7.24
CA GLY A 243 7.39 19.73 7.08
C GLY A 243 6.62 19.95 5.78
N TYR A 244 6.52 18.95 4.90
CA TYR A 244 5.64 19.00 3.73
C TYR A 244 4.21 18.58 4.11
N ASP A 245 3.65 19.29 5.08
CA ASP A 245 2.41 18.95 5.76
C ASP A 245 1.18 19.71 5.26
N THR A 246 1.33 20.51 4.20
CA THR A 246 0.24 21.17 3.48
C THR A 246 0.33 20.89 1.98
N LEU A 247 -0.79 21.04 1.27
CA LEU A 247 -0.77 20.97 -0.21
C LEU A 247 0.15 22.04 -0.82
N VAL A 248 0.19 23.23 -0.24
CA VAL A 248 1.07 24.32 -0.70
C VAL A 248 2.53 23.88 -0.59
N ALA A 249 2.95 23.38 0.58
CA ALA A 249 4.31 22.90 0.77
C ALA A 249 4.68 21.76 -0.20
N LEU A 250 3.74 20.86 -0.50
CA LEU A 250 3.96 19.79 -1.49
C LEU A 250 4.05 20.31 -2.93
N ARG A 251 3.21 21.29 -3.31
CA ARG A 251 3.22 21.90 -4.65
C ARG A 251 4.50 22.70 -4.90
N ASP A 252 5.02 23.36 -3.87
CA ASP A 252 6.24 24.17 -3.95
C ASP A 252 7.53 23.35 -3.82
N ALA A 253 7.43 22.06 -3.42
CA ALA A 253 8.59 21.21 -3.17
C ALA A 253 9.34 20.86 -4.46
N ARG A 254 10.65 21.11 -4.47
CA ARG A 254 11.53 20.65 -5.56
C ARG A 254 11.92 19.19 -5.35
N PRO A 255 12.15 18.42 -6.42
CA PRO A 255 12.57 17.02 -6.32
C PRO A 255 13.82 16.85 -5.44
N ASP A 256 14.82 17.72 -5.59
CA ASP A 256 16.08 17.62 -4.85
C ASP A 256 15.89 17.82 -3.33
N ASP A 257 14.93 18.66 -2.92
CA ASP A 257 14.60 18.88 -1.51
C ASP A 257 13.89 17.63 -0.94
N LEU A 258 12.94 17.07 -1.69
CA LEU A 258 12.23 15.84 -1.28
C LEU A 258 13.17 14.64 -1.18
N ALA A 259 14.19 14.56 -2.04
CA ALA A 259 15.20 13.50 -2.02
C ALA A 259 16.10 13.53 -0.76
N GLN A 260 16.12 14.65 -0.02
CA GLN A 260 16.82 14.72 1.27
C GLN A 260 16.04 14.05 2.41
N VAL A 261 14.77 13.70 2.21
CA VAL A 261 13.94 13.07 3.25
C VAL A 261 14.22 11.57 3.35
N ASN A 262 14.39 11.04 4.57
CA ASN A 262 14.76 9.64 4.79
C ASN A 262 13.92 8.62 4.02
N GLY A 263 14.58 7.85 3.15
CA GLY A 263 13.94 6.78 2.41
C GLY A 263 13.00 7.28 1.32
N ILE A 264 13.23 8.50 0.84
CA ILE A 264 12.74 9.02 -0.43
C ILE A 264 13.98 9.20 -1.31
N GLY A 265 14.12 8.36 -2.35
CA GLY A 265 15.20 8.50 -3.32
C GLY A 265 14.82 9.39 -4.50
N ASP A 266 15.80 9.79 -5.32
CA ASP A 266 15.63 10.73 -6.44
C ASP A 266 14.46 10.37 -7.37
N ILE A 267 14.33 9.08 -7.71
CA ILE A 267 13.24 8.58 -8.57
C ILE A 267 11.88 8.82 -7.94
N LEU A 268 11.74 8.51 -6.64
CA LEU A 268 10.48 8.69 -5.93
C LEU A 268 10.18 10.17 -5.71
N ALA A 269 11.17 10.98 -5.35
CA ALA A 269 11.05 12.43 -5.20
C ALA A 269 10.54 13.09 -6.49
N ALA A 270 11.17 12.79 -7.63
CA ALA A 270 10.74 13.29 -8.93
C ALA A 270 9.34 12.79 -9.32
N THR A 271 8.98 11.57 -8.91
CA THR A 271 7.64 10.99 -9.14
C THR A 271 6.56 11.69 -8.31
N ILE A 272 6.87 12.04 -7.05
CA ILE A 272 5.97 12.80 -6.18
C ILE A 272 5.72 14.19 -6.76
N THR A 273 6.77 14.97 -7.07
CA THR A 273 6.60 16.33 -7.61
C THR A 273 5.82 16.32 -8.92
N ARG A 274 6.16 15.43 -9.88
CA ARG A 274 5.39 15.31 -11.13
C ARG A 274 3.95 14.89 -10.89
N GLY A 275 3.73 13.92 -10.01
CA GLY A 275 2.40 13.39 -9.70
C GLY A 275 1.49 14.43 -9.03
N VAL A 276 2.02 15.21 -8.09
CA VAL A 276 1.28 16.30 -7.43
C VAL A 276 0.89 17.37 -8.46
N ALA A 277 1.83 17.80 -9.31
CA ALA A 277 1.55 18.79 -10.35
C ALA A 277 0.52 18.28 -11.39
N ALA A 278 0.68 17.04 -11.87
CA ALA A 278 -0.22 16.45 -12.86
C ALA A 278 -1.67 16.28 -12.35
N LEU A 279 -1.88 16.29 -11.03
CA LEU A 279 -3.19 16.06 -10.40
C LEU A 279 -3.74 17.31 -9.72
N GLU A 280 -3.14 18.48 -9.93
CA GLU A 280 -3.57 19.72 -9.30
C GLU A 280 -5.07 20.00 -9.55
N GLY A 281 -5.52 19.89 -10.81
CA GLY A 281 -6.94 20.07 -11.15
C GLY A 281 -7.86 19.06 -10.46
N VAL A 282 -7.44 17.79 -10.34
CA VAL A 282 -8.20 16.76 -9.62
C VAL A 282 -8.34 17.11 -8.14
N VAL A 283 -7.25 17.55 -7.52
CA VAL A 283 -7.24 17.98 -6.11
C VAL A 283 -8.18 19.16 -5.91
N ASP A 284 -8.08 20.18 -6.76
CA ASP A 284 -8.90 21.39 -6.66
C ASP A 284 -10.38 21.05 -6.87
N ASP A 285 -10.72 20.15 -7.80
CA ASP A 285 -12.09 19.69 -8.03
C ASP A 285 -12.66 18.93 -6.83
N ILE A 286 -11.87 18.06 -6.19
CA ILE A 286 -12.27 17.35 -4.97
C ILE A 286 -12.58 18.35 -3.85
N LEU A 287 -11.68 19.30 -3.60
CA LEU A 287 -11.85 20.29 -2.53
C LEU A 287 -13.01 21.25 -2.80
N ARG A 288 -13.24 21.61 -4.07
CA ARG A 288 -14.35 22.47 -4.51
C ARG A 288 -15.73 21.85 -4.27
N THR A 289 -15.82 20.52 -4.13
CA THR A 289 -17.08 19.88 -3.72
C THR A 289 -17.55 20.30 -2.32
N GLY A 290 -16.62 20.74 -1.46
CA GLY A 290 -16.88 21.06 -0.06
C GLY A 290 -17.31 19.86 0.79
N ARG A 291 -17.27 18.63 0.24
CA ARG A 291 -17.68 17.40 0.93
C ARG A 291 -16.53 16.72 1.66
N ILE A 292 -15.30 17.00 1.26
CA ILE A 292 -14.11 16.51 1.93
C ILE A 292 -13.11 17.66 2.10
N ARG A 293 -12.51 17.75 3.29
CA ARG A 293 -11.45 18.70 3.61
C ARG A 293 -10.19 17.97 4.06
N ILE A 294 -9.05 18.59 3.82
CA ILE A 294 -7.78 18.11 4.37
C ILE A 294 -7.69 18.63 5.80
N ALA A 295 -7.45 17.72 6.74
CA ALA A 295 -7.27 18.07 8.14
C ALA A 295 -6.10 19.05 8.28
N GLU A 296 -6.29 20.06 9.13
CA GLU A 296 -5.21 21.00 9.43
C GLU A 296 -3.99 20.26 10.01
N PRO A 297 -2.77 20.66 9.66
CA PRO A 297 -1.57 20.06 10.21
C PRO A 297 -1.56 20.20 11.73
N VAL A 298 -1.18 19.12 12.42
CA VAL A 298 -1.00 19.17 13.86
C VAL A 298 0.26 20.00 14.16
N ARG A 299 0.07 21.29 14.45
CA ARG A 299 1.14 22.19 14.91
C ARG A 299 1.44 21.91 16.39
N GLY A 300 2.71 21.81 16.75
CA GLY A 300 3.16 21.66 18.14
C GLY A 300 4.68 21.68 18.23
N GLY A 301 5.24 21.86 19.43
CA GLY A 301 6.69 22.03 19.62
C GLY A 301 7.56 20.81 19.28
N LEU A 302 6.96 19.70 18.83
CA LEU A 302 7.68 18.55 18.29
C LEU A 302 7.68 18.47 16.76
N GLN A 303 7.22 19.50 16.06
CA GLN A 303 7.26 19.54 14.60
C GLN A 303 8.69 19.37 14.06
N GLY A 304 8.83 18.56 13.00
CA GLY A 304 10.13 18.21 12.40
C GLY A 304 10.98 17.25 13.24
N ARG A 305 10.52 16.84 14.43
CA ARG A 305 11.21 15.88 15.29
C ARG A 305 10.62 14.49 15.15
N SER A 306 11.48 13.48 15.07
CA SER A 306 11.09 12.07 14.94
C SER A 306 11.56 11.24 16.13
N PHE A 307 10.71 10.32 16.58
CA PHE A 307 10.90 9.54 17.81
C PHE A 307 10.77 8.04 17.55
N CYS A 308 11.76 7.27 18.00
CA CYS A 308 11.71 5.81 18.02
C CYS A 308 11.70 5.36 19.48
N PHE A 309 10.98 4.29 19.77
CA PHE A 309 10.85 3.77 21.13
C PHE A 309 11.46 2.36 21.23
N THR A 310 12.20 2.11 22.29
CA THR A 310 12.76 0.80 22.63
C THR A 310 12.70 0.56 24.14
N GLY A 311 12.60 -0.71 24.55
CA GLY A 311 12.35 -1.06 25.96
C GLY A 311 10.94 -0.72 26.45
N ALA A 312 10.60 -1.17 27.66
CA ALA A 312 9.33 -0.82 28.30
C ALA A 312 9.40 0.62 28.82
N LEU A 313 8.29 1.35 28.79
CA LEU A 313 8.16 2.65 29.44
C LEU A 313 7.47 2.43 30.79
N ALA A 314 7.86 3.18 31.82
CA ALA A 314 7.41 3.04 33.19
C ALA A 314 6.02 3.66 33.42
N THR A 315 5.70 4.79 32.79
CA THR A 315 4.47 5.56 33.09
C THR A 315 3.38 5.42 32.05
N MET A 316 3.72 5.04 30.82
CA MET A 316 2.76 4.91 29.72
C MET A 316 3.08 3.73 28.80
N THR A 317 2.08 3.26 28.04
CA THR A 317 2.33 2.29 26.98
C THR A 317 3.03 2.96 25.80
N ARG A 318 3.74 2.16 24.99
CA ARG A 318 4.36 2.66 23.75
C ARG A 318 3.30 3.27 22.81
N ALA A 319 2.11 2.68 22.71
CA ALA A 319 1.03 3.22 21.89
C ALA A 319 0.60 4.62 22.36
N GLN A 320 0.47 4.82 23.67
CA GLN A 320 0.18 6.14 24.25
C GLN A 320 1.31 7.13 24.01
N ALA A 321 2.57 6.73 24.16
CA ALA A 321 3.71 7.61 23.88
C ALA A 321 3.75 8.05 22.40
N GLN A 322 3.51 7.11 21.48
CA GLN A 322 3.43 7.39 20.05
C GLN A 322 2.27 8.32 19.71
N ASP A 323 1.11 8.16 20.36
CA ASP A 323 -0.02 9.06 20.20
C ASP A 323 0.30 10.47 20.71
N ARG A 324 0.96 10.61 21.87
CA ARG A 324 1.41 11.92 22.39
C ARG A 324 2.38 12.62 21.43
N VAL A 325 3.33 11.90 20.84
CA VAL A 325 4.24 12.46 19.81
C VAL A 325 3.44 13.02 18.64
N ARG A 326 2.51 12.24 18.08
CA ARG A 326 1.70 12.66 16.93
C ARG A 326 0.85 13.90 17.27
N ARG A 327 0.24 13.94 18.46
CA ARG A 327 -0.56 15.09 18.94
C ARG A 327 0.27 16.36 19.16
N ALA A 328 1.56 16.21 19.44
CA ALA A 328 2.50 17.33 19.57
C ALA A 328 3.14 17.72 18.23
N GLY A 329 2.70 17.15 17.10
CA GLY A 329 3.21 17.45 15.76
C GLY A 329 4.49 16.69 15.38
N GLY A 330 4.95 15.76 16.22
CA GLY A 330 6.13 14.95 15.95
C GLY A 330 5.83 13.66 15.18
N ALA A 331 6.88 13.05 14.65
CA ALA A 331 6.79 11.81 13.88
C ALA A 331 7.23 10.58 14.70
N VAL A 332 6.62 9.43 14.44
CA VAL A 332 6.97 8.17 15.10
C VAL A 332 7.67 7.24 14.12
N ALA A 333 8.90 6.85 14.45
CA ALA A 333 9.70 5.92 13.66
C ALA A 333 9.68 4.50 14.25
N GLY A 334 9.54 3.48 13.40
CA GLY A 334 9.62 2.08 13.80
C GLY A 334 11.05 1.56 14.01
N SER A 335 12.05 2.27 13.48
CA SER A 335 13.45 1.87 13.50
C SER A 335 14.38 3.07 13.68
N VAL A 336 15.60 2.80 14.13
CA VAL A 336 16.66 3.80 14.25
C VAL A 336 17.29 4.00 12.86
N THR A 337 17.18 5.23 12.36
CA THR A 337 17.70 5.69 11.06
C THR A 337 18.41 7.02 11.26
N ARG A 338 19.24 7.44 10.31
CA ARG A 338 20.09 8.63 10.45
C ARG A 338 19.31 9.92 10.77
N ASP A 339 18.06 9.99 10.30
CA ASP A 339 17.23 11.19 10.42
C ASP A 339 16.29 11.11 11.63
N LEU A 340 16.52 10.12 12.51
CA LEU A 340 15.83 10.00 13.78
C LEU A 340 16.32 11.10 14.73
N SER A 341 15.42 11.91 15.28
CA SER A 341 15.81 12.92 16.26
C SER A 341 16.12 12.31 17.62
N TYR A 342 15.27 11.40 18.11
CA TYR A 342 15.40 10.81 19.44
C TYR A 342 15.08 9.31 19.47
N LEU A 343 15.91 8.54 20.17
CA LEU A 343 15.58 7.21 20.65
C LEU A 343 15.15 7.30 22.12
N VAL A 344 13.89 7.02 22.41
CA VAL A 344 13.34 7.00 23.77
C VAL A 344 13.46 5.58 24.35
N THR A 345 14.02 5.47 25.55
CA THR A 345 14.22 4.18 26.22
C THR A 345 14.19 4.30 27.75
N ASN A 346 13.93 3.20 28.45
CA ASN A 346 14.10 3.09 29.90
C ASN A 346 15.55 2.92 30.34
N ASP A 347 16.44 2.51 29.44
CA ASP A 347 17.86 2.31 29.73
C ASP A 347 18.72 2.85 28.58
N PRO A 348 19.19 4.11 28.67
CA PRO A 348 20.03 4.73 27.65
C PRO A 348 21.37 4.00 27.44
N GLU A 349 21.88 3.32 28.46
CA GLU A 349 23.14 2.58 28.42
C GLU A 349 22.98 1.14 27.92
N SER A 350 21.74 0.69 27.66
CA SER A 350 21.45 -0.65 27.15
C SER A 350 22.29 -1.02 25.92
N GLY A 351 22.70 -2.29 25.85
CA GLY A 351 23.35 -2.90 24.69
C GLY A 351 22.38 -3.31 23.57
N SER A 352 21.12 -2.85 23.61
CA SER A 352 20.13 -3.20 22.59
C SER A 352 20.60 -2.82 21.18
N SER A 353 20.14 -3.54 20.17
CA SER A 353 20.50 -3.26 18.76
C SER A 353 20.08 -1.85 18.32
N LYS A 354 18.99 -1.31 18.89
CA LYS A 354 18.55 0.06 18.63
C LYS A 354 19.42 1.09 19.35
N ASN A 355 19.82 0.87 20.60
CA ASN A 355 20.72 1.77 21.33
C ASN A 355 22.09 1.81 20.67
N SER A 356 22.65 0.64 20.33
CA SER A 356 23.93 0.55 19.63
C SER A 356 23.88 1.31 18.30
N LYS A 357 22.85 1.04 17.49
CA LYS A 357 22.66 1.75 16.21
C LYS A 357 22.44 3.27 16.39
N ALA A 358 21.79 3.70 17.47
CA ALA A 358 21.59 5.13 17.75
C ALA A 358 22.92 5.80 18.11
N ARG A 359 23.77 5.16 18.92
CA ARG A 359 25.12 5.63 19.22
C ARG A 359 25.98 5.73 17.97
N ASP A 360 25.97 4.68 17.14
CA ASP A 360 26.73 4.64 15.88
C ASP A 360 26.36 5.76 14.91
N LEU A 361 25.08 6.16 14.92
CA LEU A 361 24.55 7.23 14.07
C LEU A 361 24.54 8.61 14.74
N GLY A 362 25.00 8.72 16.00
CA GLY A 362 25.02 9.98 16.75
C GLY A 362 23.64 10.52 17.13
N ILE A 363 22.64 9.65 17.23
CA ILE A 363 21.25 10.03 17.56
C ILE A 363 21.11 10.15 19.07
N ALA A 364 20.40 11.20 19.53
CA ALA A 364 20.15 11.41 20.95
C ALA A 364 19.33 10.27 21.56
N ILE A 365 19.87 9.62 22.59
CA ILE A 365 19.17 8.59 23.37
C ILE A 365 18.68 9.25 24.65
N ILE A 366 17.36 9.24 24.88
CA ILE A 366 16.71 9.94 25.99
C ILE A 366 15.87 8.99 26.85
N THR A 367 15.73 9.33 28.12
CA THR A 367 14.85 8.62 29.05
C THR A 367 13.38 8.96 28.81
N GLU A 368 12.47 8.16 29.35
CA GLU A 368 11.04 8.50 29.36
C GLU A 368 10.76 9.84 30.04
N GLN A 369 11.48 10.15 31.12
CA GLN A 369 11.31 11.42 31.83
C GLN A 369 11.70 12.61 30.94
N GLN A 370 12.86 12.54 30.28
CA GLN A 370 13.29 13.57 29.33
C GLN A 370 12.33 13.70 28.14
N PHE A 371 11.75 12.59 27.69
CA PHE A 371 10.72 12.60 26.66
C PHE A 371 9.44 13.31 27.12
N VAL A 372 8.99 13.09 28.36
CA VAL A 372 7.84 13.80 28.93
C VAL A 372 8.15 15.30 29.08
N GLU A 373 9.34 15.66 29.55
CA GLU A 373 9.77 17.07 29.64
C GLU A 373 9.76 17.76 28.26
N LEU A 374 10.24 17.07 27.21
CA LEU A 374 10.15 17.57 25.83
C LEU A 374 8.71 17.75 25.35
N LEU A 375 7.81 16.82 25.69
CA LEU A 375 6.39 16.94 25.36
C LEU A 375 5.73 18.10 26.08
N ASP A 376 6.01 18.25 27.37
CA ASP A 376 5.38 19.28 28.20
C ASP A 376 5.89 20.67 27.77
N ALA A 377 7.18 20.82 27.47
CA ALA A 377 7.74 22.04 26.87
C ALA A 377 7.10 22.36 25.51
N ALA A 378 6.91 21.34 24.66
CA ALA A 378 6.28 21.49 23.35
C ALA A 378 4.77 21.85 23.42
N VAL A 379 4.13 21.61 24.56
CA VAL A 379 2.74 22.03 24.84
C VAL A 379 2.71 23.46 25.37
N SER A 380 3.67 23.86 26.20
CA SER A 380 3.75 25.23 26.75
C SER A 380 3.97 26.29 25.67
N GLU A 381 4.78 26.02 24.64
CA GLU A 381 4.99 26.92 23.47
C GLU A 381 3.73 27.19 22.64
N LYS A 382 2.62 26.47 22.90
CA LYS A 382 1.34 26.63 22.20
C LYS A 382 0.37 27.59 22.92
N THR A 383 0.74 28.05 24.12
CA THR A 383 -0.11 28.85 25.02
C THR A 383 0.32 30.32 25.14
N ASP A 384 1.47 30.66 24.57
CA ASP A 384 1.94 32.03 24.32
C ASP A 384 1.82 32.32 22.81
#